data_AF-A0A1E1WLY3-F1
#
_entry.id   AF-A0A1E1WLY3-F1
#
_cell.length_a   1.000
_cell.length_b   1.000
_cell.length_c   1.000
_cell.angle_alpha   90.00
_cell.angle_beta   90.00
_cell.angle_gamma   90.00
#
_symmetry.space_group_name_H-M   'P 1'
#
loop_
_entity.id
_entity.type
_entity.pdbx_description
1 polymer ?
#
loop_
_entity_poly.entity_id
_entity_poly.type
_entity_poly.pdbx_seq_one_letter_code
_entity_poly.pdbx_strand_id
1 'polypeptide(L)'
;MTCRWIVCVTLLTLLLLGDCLFAGDGCIAEEDRPGACTLLSECQPLVVEIQRAGAPMPSHVRRKLQALACGFQYDEPLVCCSTPFTNNEPNPGGDTIPPSPTHGMGVVT
;
A
#
# COMPACT_ATOMS: atom_id res chain seq x y z
N MET A 1 9.08 39.87 -3.39
CA MET A 1 8.57 39.16 -2.19
C MET A 1 7.66 37.97 -2.54
N THR A 2 7.98 37.16 -3.56
CA THR A 2 7.14 36.03 -3.99
C THR A 2 7.86 34.68 -3.97
N CYS A 3 9.20 34.69 -3.94
CA CYS A 3 10.01 33.47 -4.01
C CYS A 3 9.87 32.58 -2.76
N ARG A 4 9.73 33.16 -1.56
CA ARG A 4 9.51 32.39 -0.31
C ARG A 4 8.18 31.63 -0.29
N TRP A 5 7.15 32.17 -0.93
CA TRP A 5 5.82 31.55 -0.96
C TRP A 5 5.77 30.39 -1.95
N ILE A 6 6.42 30.55 -3.11
CA ILE A 6 6.56 29.49 -4.13
C ILE A 6 7.34 28.30 -3.57
N VAL A 7 8.43 28.55 -2.83
CA VAL A 7 9.21 27.48 -2.17
C VAL A 7 8.38 26.74 -1.13
N CYS A 8 7.57 27.43 -0.31
CA CYS A 8 6.70 26.76 0.66
C CYS A 8 5.60 25.93 -0.01
N VAL A 9 4.96 26.45 -1.07
CA VAL A 9 3.90 25.72 -1.79
C VAL A 9 4.48 24.48 -2.47
N THR A 10 5.63 24.62 -3.15
CA THR A 10 6.30 23.48 -3.79
C THR A 10 6.77 22.44 -2.78
N LEU A 11 7.29 22.85 -1.61
CA LEU A 11 7.69 21.94 -0.54
C LEU A 11 6.47 21.24 0.09
N LEU A 12 5.35 21.95 0.30
CA LEU A 12 4.10 21.35 0.79
C LEU A 12 3.54 20.32 -0.20
N THR A 13 3.55 20.62 -1.51
CA THR A 13 3.08 19.69 -2.53
C THR A 13 4.00 18.47 -2.66
N LEU A 14 5.32 18.64 -2.49
CA LEU A 14 6.27 17.52 -2.48
C LEU A 14 6.05 16.60 -1.28
N LEU A 15 5.70 17.17 -0.12
CA LEU A 15 5.43 16.43 1.13
C LEU A 15 4.08 15.69 1.11
N LEU A 16 3.17 16.07 0.21
CA LEU A 16 1.83 15.49 0.07
C LEU A 16 1.73 14.42 -1.02
N LEU A 17 2.83 14.10 -1.72
CA LEU A 17 2.91 12.96 -2.65
C LEU A 17 3.08 11.63 -1.89
N GLY A 18 2.22 11.39 -0.91
CA GLY A 18 1.98 10.06 -0.37
C GLY A 18 0.79 9.48 -1.10
N ASP A 19 0.96 8.37 -1.81
CA ASP A 19 -0.16 7.65 -2.40
C ASP A 19 -1.12 7.24 -1.26
N CYS A 20 -2.30 7.86 -1.23
CA CYS A 20 -3.36 7.46 -0.32
C CYS A 20 -4.01 6.20 -0.88
N LEU A 21 -3.55 5.02 -0.43
CA LEU A 21 -4.24 3.77 -0.78
C LEU A 21 -5.44 3.56 0.15
N PHE A 22 -6.56 3.17 -0.44
CA PHE A 22 -7.78 2.78 0.23
C PHE A 22 -7.92 1.26 0.26
N ALA A 23 -8.87 0.77 1.07
CA ALA A 23 -9.19 -0.65 1.08
C ALA A 23 -9.62 -1.11 -0.33
N GLY A 24 -8.99 -2.17 -0.84
CA GLY A 24 -9.19 -2.71 -2.18
C GLY A 24 -8.20 -2.21 -3.24
N ASP A 25 -7.41 -1.17 -2.96
CA ASP A 25 -6.40 -0.69 -3.91
C ASP A 25 -5.27 -1.71 -4.08
N GLY A 26 -4.77 -1.82 -5.30
CA GLY A 26 -3.61 -2.64 -5.62
C GLY A 26 -2.36 -2.09 -4.97
N CYS A 27 -1.54 -2.97 -4.40
CA CYS A 27 -0.28 -2.61 -3.76
C CYS A 27 0.79 -3.66 -4.07
N ILE A 28 2.05 -3.31 -3.83
CA ILE A 28 3.18 -4.24 -3.96
C ILE A 28 3.69 -4.55 -2.56
N ALA A 29 3.59 -5.81 -2.15
CA ALA A 29 4.13 -6.29 -0.90
C ALA A 29 5.66 -6.48 -1.03
N GLU A 30 6.30 -6.80 0.11
CA GLU A 30 7.70 -7.22 0.13
C GLU A 30 7.99 -8.30 -0.94
N GLU A 31 9.12 -8.18 -1.64
CA GLU A 31 9.53 -9.04 -2.77
C GLU A 31 8.74 -8.86 -4.09
N ASP A 32 8.25 -7.66 -4.41
CA ASP A 32 7.58 -7.35 -5.68
C ASP A 32 6.31 -8.20 -5.92
N ARG A 33 5.70 -8.69 -4.85
CA ARG A 33 4.48 -9.50 -4.95
C ARG A 33 3.27 -8.59 -5.04
N PRO A 34 2.40 -8.75 -6.07
CA PRO A 34 1.15 -8.03 -6.11
C PRO A 34 0.27 -8.43 -4.92
N GLY A 35 -0.43 -7.45 -4.37
CA GLY A 35 -1.36 -7.63 -3.26
C GLY A 35 -2.48 -6.60 -3.32
N ALA A 36 -3.34 -6.65 -2.32
CA ALA A 36 -4.38 -5.66 -2.10
C ALA A 36 -4.20 -5.00 -0.74
N CYS A 37 -4.50 -3.71 -0.66
CA CYS A 37 -4.58 -2.98 0.59
C CYS A 37 -5.86 -3.42 1.33
N THR A 38 -5.73 -4.17 2.42
CA THR A 38 -6.88 -4.72 3.19
C THR A 38 -6.71 -4.44 4.67
N LEU A 39 -7.76 -4.66 5.47
CA LEU A 39 -7.64 -4.56 6.92
C LEU A 39 -6.59 -5.53 7.44
N LEU A 40 -5.79 -5.10 8.43
CA LEU A 40 -4.82 -5.98 9.08
C LEU A 40 -5.49 -7.24 9.65
N SER A 41 -6.70 -7.11 10.17
CA SER A 41 -7.52 -8.21 10.69
C SER A 41 -7.90 -9.26 9.64
N GLU A 42 -7.94 -8.88 8.35
CA GLU A 42 -8.25 -9.78 7.23
C GLU A 42 -7.00 -10.46 6.65
N CYS A 43 -5.81 -9.90 6.89
CA CYS A 43 -4.56 -10.48 6.42
C CYS A 43 -4.06 -11.59 7.36
N GLN A 44 -4.70 -12.76 7.27
CA GLN A 44 -4.42 -13.93 8.10
C GLN A 44 -2.92 -14.28 8.30
N PRO A 45 -2.05 -14.29 7.27
CA PRO A 45 -0.63 -14.61 7.48
C PRO A 45 0.06 -13.60 8.42
N LEU A 46 -0.30 -12.33 8.33
CA LEU A 46 0.23 -11.27 9.19
C LEU A 46 -0.34 -11.35 10.60
N VAL A 47 -1.65 -11.62 10.74
CA VAL A 47 -2.28 -11.82 12.05
C VAL A 47 -1.62 -12.97 12.81
N VAL A 48 -1.36 -14.09 12.13
CA VAL A 48 -0.69 -15.25 12.74
C VAL A 48 0.74 -14.90 13.17
N GLU A 49 1.47 -14.12 12.36
CA GLU A 49 2.81 -13.66 12.70
C GLU A 49 2.81 -12.74 13.93
N ILE A 50 1.89 -11.78 13.98
CA ILE A 50 1.68 -10.88 15.13
C ILE A 50 1.39 -11.67 16.40
N GLN A 51 0.46 -12.62 16.34
CA GLN A 51 0.08 -13.46 17.48
C GLN A 51 1.26 -14.29 17.99
N ARG A 52 2.05 -14.86 17.08
CA ARG A 52 3.27 -15.62 17.43
C ARG A 52 4.37 -14.75 18.03
N ALA A 53 4.43 -13.48 17.63
CA ALA A 53 5.45 -12.55 18.10
C ALA A 53 5.26 -12.16 19.58
N GLY A 54 4.03 -12.23 20.09
CA GLY A 54 3.70 -11.99 21.50
C GLY A 54 3.78 -10.52 21.93
N ALA A 55 3.73 -10.31 23.26
CA ALA A 55 3.80 -8.99 23.88
C ALA A 55 4.99 -8.94 24.88
N PRO A 56 5.91 -7.96 24.76
CA PRO A 56 5.92 -6.86 23.79
C PRO A 56 6.32 -7.32 22.37
N MET A 57 5.72 -6.69 21.35
CA MET A 57 6.01 -7.04 19.96
C MET A 57 7.50 -6.75 19.61
N PRO A 58 8.23 -7.72 19.02
CA PRO A 58 9.59 -7.54 18.55
C PRO A 58 9.73 -6.43 17.51
N SER A 59 10.86 -5.73 17.53
CA SER A 59 11.14 -4.60 16.63
C SER A 59 11.12 -4.98 15.14
N HIS A 60 11.54 -6.19 14.78
CA HIS A 60 11.51 -6.65 13.40
C HIS A 60 10.07 -6.81 12.87
N VAL A 61 9.14 -7.33 13.68
CA VAL A 61 7.73 -7.45 13.30
C VAL A 61 7.10 -6.06 13.17
N ARG A 62 7.41 -5.15 14.11
CA ARG A 62 6.93 -3.76 14.01
C ARG A 62 7.39 -3.07 12.73
N ARG A 63 8.66 -3.23 12.34
CA ARG A 63 9.19 -2.68 11.08
C ARG A 63 8.50 -3.28 9.86
N LYS A 64 8.26 -4.60 9.87
CA LYS A 64 7.53 -5.28 8.79
C LYS A 64 6.11 -4.72 8.62
N LEU A 65 5.38 -4.53 9.72
CA LEU A 65 4.03 -3.96 9.67
C LEU A 65 4.04 -2.51 9.16
N GLN A 66 5.06 -1.72 9.51
CA GLN A 66 5.22 -0.37 8.99
C GLN A 66 5.51 -0.36 7.49
N ALA A 67 6.35 -1.27 7.01
CA ALA A 67 6.67 -1.39 5.58
C ALA A 67 5.47 -1.84 4.75
N LEU A 68 4.59 -2.66 5.33
CA LEU A 68 3.37 -3.13 4.67
C LEU A 68 2.18 -2.18 4.83
N ALA A 69 2.28 -1.12 5.64
CA ALA A 69 1.18 -0.21 5.87
C ALA A 69 0.85 0.56 4.59
N CYS A 70 -0.41 0.47 4.13
CA CYS A 70 -0.88 1.17 2.94
C CYS A 70 -1.91 2.26 3.27
N GLY A 71 -2.45 2.29 4.49
CA GLY A 71 -3.39 3.33 4.91
C GLY A 71 -4.09 3.02 6.22
N PHE A 72 -5.20 3.72 6.44
CA PHE A 72 -6.10 3.51 7.57
C PHE A 72 -7.55 3.57 7.08
N GLN A 73 -8.38 2.70 7.61
CA GLN A 73 -9.83 2.77 7.45
C GLN A 73 -10.47 2.92 8.83
N TYR A 74 -11.06 4.09 9.06
CA TYR A 74 -11.49 4.52 10.40
C TYR A 74 -10.31 4.49 11.39
N ASP A 75 -10.32 3.59 12.37
CA ASP A 75 -9.27 3.38 13.36
C ASP A 75 -8.50 2.05 13.14
N GLU A 76 -8.75 1.36 12.03
CA GLU A 76 -8.09 0.10 11.71
C GLU A 76 -6.98 0.30 10.66
N PRO A 77 -5.77 -0.24 10.90
CA PRO A 77 -4.68 -0.13 9.93
C PRO A 77 -4.95 -1.02 8.72
N LEU A 78 -4.70 -0.45 7.54
CA LEU A 78 -4.66 -1.20 6.29
C LEU A 78 -3.23 -1.64 6.00
N VAL A 79 -3.09 -2.87 5.49
CA VAL A 79 -1.81 -3.45 5.09
C VAL A 79 -1.88 -4.04 3.69
N CYS A 80 -0.76 -4.00 2.99
CA CYS A 80 -0.61 -4.68 1.72
C CYS A 80 -0.51 -6.19 1.94
N CYS A 81 -1.58 -6.91 1.61
CA CYS A 81 -1.68 -8.34 1.80
C CYS A 81 -1.57 -9.07 0.45
N SER A 82 -0.52 -9.85 0.26
CA SER A 82 -0.44 -10.81 -0.84
C SER A 82 -1.04 -12.13 -0.37
N THR A 83 -2.22 -12.49 -0.87
CA THR A 83 -2.70 -13.86 -0.73
C THR A 83 -1.84 -14.75 -1.64
N PRO A 84 -1.42 -15.95 -1.19
CA PRO A 84 -0.92 -16.93 -2.12
C PRO A 84 -2.06 -17.25 -3.08
N PHE A 85 -1.92 -16.88 -4.36
CA PHE A 85 -2.88 -17.21 -5.40
C PHE A 85 -3.06 -18.74 -5.46
N THR A 86 -4.05 -19.28 -4.76
CA THR A 86 -4.74 -20.48 -5.22
C THR A 86 -5.73 -20.00 -6.26
N ASN A 87 -5.53 -20.40 -7.52
CA ASN A 87 -6.35 -20.08 -8.70
C ASN A 87 -7.82 -20.54 -8.55
N ASN A 88 -8.57 -19.95 -7.63
CA ASN A 88 -10.00 -20.15 -7.46
C ASN A 88 -10.65 -18.76 -7.43
N GLU A 89 -10.71 -18.18 -8.61
CA GLU A 89 -11.57 -17.06 -8.97
C GLU A 89 -13.04 -17.42 -8.66
N PRO A 90 -13.81 -16.52 -8.03
CA PRO A 90 -15.19 -16.33 -8.39
C PRO A 90 -15.31 -14.95 -9.03
N ASN A 91 -15.48 -14.94 -10.35
CA ASN A 91 -15.95 -13.77 -11.08
C ASN A 91 -17.37 -13.42 -10.62
N PRO A 92 -17.63 -12.15 -10.28
CA PRO A 92 -18.81 -11.50 -10.85
C PRO A 92 -18.54 -10.04 -11.28
N GLY A 93 -18.34 -9.86 -12.59
CA GLY A 93 -18.90 -8.80 -13.45
C GLY A 93 -18.88 -7.33 -13.03
N GLY A 94 -18.20 -6.52 -13.86
CA GLY A 94 -18.41 -5.07 -14.07
C GLY A 94 -17.45 -4.20 -13.26
N ASP A 95 -16.53 -3.39 -13.81
CA ASP A 95 -16.55 -2.66 -15.06
C ASP A 95 -15.13 -2.45 -15.62
N THR A 96 -15.07 -2.34 -16.95
CA THR A 96 -13.92 -1.93 -17.76
C THR A 96 -13.13 -0.77 -17.15
N ILE A 97 -11.89 -1.01 -16.74
CA ILE A 97 -10.89 0.06 -16.57
C ILE A 97 -9.93 0.00 -17.77
N PRO A 98 -9.73 1.11 -18.51
CA PRO A 98 -8.91 1.18 -19.72
C PRO A 98 -7.44 0.81 -19.44
N PRO A 99 -6.65 0.46 -20.48
CA PRO A 99 -5.24 0.14 -20.29
C PRO A 99 -4.53 1.32 -19.60
N SER A 100 -3.97 1.03 -18.42
CA SER A 100 -3.03 1.93 -17.76
C SER A 100 -1.93 2.31 -18.76
N PRO A 101 -1.62 3.61 -18.93
CA PRO A 101 -0.64 4.04 -19.90
C PRO A 101 0.74 3.51 -19.51
N THR A 102 1.26 2.66 -20.38
CA THR A 102 2.67 2.31 -20.53
C THR A 102 3.56 3.48 -20.12
N HIS A 103 4.33 3.28 -19.05
CA HIS A 103 5.40 4.19 -18.65
C HIS A 103 6.46 4.12 -19.74
N GLY A 104 6.29 4.97 -20.75
CA GLY A 104 7.27 5.19 -21.80
C GLY A 104 8.50 5.81 -21.17
N MET A 105 9.60 5.06 -21.20
CA MET A 105 10.94 5.60 -21.06
C MET A 105 11.17 6.62 -22.18
N GLY A 106 11.03 7.90 -21.86
CA GLY A 106 11.52 9.00 -22.66
C GLY A 106 12.98 9.27 -22.30
N VAL A 107 13.89 8.70 -23.08
CA VAL A 107 15.27 9.15 -23.20
C VAL A 107 15.27 10.62 -23.60
N VAL A 108 16.01 11.47 -22.88
CA VAL A 108 16.35 12.81 -23.37
C VAL A 108 17.87 12.90 -23.44
N THR A 109 18.36 12.69 -24.66
CA THR A 109 19.53 13.34 -25.25
C THR A 109 19.37 14.85 -25.28
#